data_AF-A0A1I1N142-F1
#
_entry.id   AF-A0A1I1N142-F1
#
_cell.length_a   1.000
_cell.length_b   1.000
_cell.length_c   1.000
_cell.angle_alpha   90.00
_cell.angle_beta   90.00
_cell.angle_gamma   90.00
#
_symmetry.space_group_name_H-M   'P 1'
#
loop_
_entity.id
_entity.type
_entity.pdbx_description
1 polymer ?
#
loop_
_entity_poly.entity_id
_entity_poly.type
_entity_poly.pdbx_seq_one_letter_code
_entity_poly.pdbx_strand_id
1 'polypeptide(L)'
;MAAHHASYMDAALRVPVASPAVREELRAGLIPLAGGFFDMGARQSRFREDFDAPRRRVWLSPFRMSPTACTNAEFARFVAATGYRTVAEVEGWSYVFHLLLDDPARFPKSPPGLPWWRKVDGACWSAPEGPGSGTAGREDHPVVHVCWFDALAYCTWAGLDLPTEAQWEFAARGGLARKKFPWGNTMSPKGRPAMNTWQGRFPVENTAEDGFLATAPVAAFAPNRFGLYNTCGNVWEWARDLYAPHPPKGPFPLRDPSGPLQGGARVQRGGSYLCHVSYCDRYHVHSRTRNDPDSSTGNAGFRVALDQGSDESTARRTRRMQSTRERRSRTSSAASSPSRTTSVNARLAFDGRNVHLTFR
;
A
#
# COMPACT_ATOMS: atom_id res chain seq x y z
N MET A 1 5.06 20.07 -0.26
CA MET A 1 4.24 18.84 -0.18
C MET A 1 2.91 18.96 -0.92
N ALA A 2 1.94 19.79 -0.51
CA ALA A 2 0.60 19.81 -1.13
C ALA A 2 0.58 20.09 -2.65
N ALA A 3 1.44 20.97 -3.17
CA ALA A 3 1.52 21.25 -4.61
C ALA A 3 2.09 20.06 -5.42
N HIS A 4 3.08 19.34 -4.87
CA HIS A 4 3.64 18.14 -5.50
C HIS A 4 2.63 16.99 -5.51
N HIS A 5 1.93 16.77 -4.40
CA HIS A 5 0.86 15.76 -4.31
C HIS A 5 -0.26 16.02 -5.32
N ALA A 6 -0.63 17.28 -5.54
CA ALA A 6 -1.61 17.64 -6.56
C ALA A 6 -1.12 17.29 -7.98
N SER A 7 0.16 17.53 -8.26
CA SER A 7 0.78 17.16 -9.55
C SER A 7 0.82 15.65 -9.76
N TYR A 8 1.22 14.86 -8.76
CA TYR A 8 1.27 13.39 -8.88
C TYR A 8 -0.13 12.77 -8.98
N MET A 9 -1.10 13.27 -8.20
CA MET A 9 -2.50 12.88 -8.30
C MET A 9 -3.03 13.13 -9.72
N ASP A 10 -2.77 14.32 -10.25
CA ASP A 10 -3.25 14.70 -11.56
C ASP A 10 -2.58 13.88 -12.68
N ALA A 11 -1.27 13.62 -12.59
CA ALA A 11 -0.58 12.71 -13.50
C ALA A 11 -1.19 11.30 -13.47
N ALA A 12 -1.47 10.76 -12.28
CA ALA A 12 -2.09 9.44 -12.11
C ALA A 12 -3.49 9.36 -12.75
N LEU A 13 -4.29 10.42 -12.63
CA LEU A 13 -5.66 10.46 -13.17
C LEU A 13 -5.75 10.76 -14.67
N ARG A 14 -4.67 11.28 -15.29
CA ARG A 14 -4.64 11.59 -16.73
C ARG A 14 -4.12 10.46 -17.60
N VAL A 15 -3.62 9.38 -17.00
CA VAL A 15 -3.17 8.19 -17.71
C VAL A 15 -4.29 7.68 -18.65
N PRO A 16 -3.97 7.35 -19.91
CA PRO A 16 -4.97 6.82 -20.83
C PRO A 16 -5.49 5.47 -20.34
N VAL A 17 -6.80 5.27 -20.45
CA VAL A 17 -7.44 4.01 -20.06
C VAL A 17 -7.06 2.93 -21.07
N ALA A 18 -6.78 1.72 -20.58
CA ALA A 18 -6.48 0.56 -21.40
C ALA A 18 -7.65 0.22 -22.34
N SER A 19 -7.34 -0.49 -23.43
CA SER A 19 -8.35 -0.92 -24.39
C SER A 19 -9.42 -1.79 -23.70
N PRO A 20 -10.66 -1.85 -24.23
CA PRO A 20 -11.71 -2.68 -23.65
C PRO A 20 -11.31 -4.15 -23.45
N ALA A 21 -10.56 -4.73 -24.40
CA ALA A 21 -10.08 -6.11 -24.30
C ALA A 21 -9.12 -6.32 -23.12
N VAL A 22 -8.17 -5.39 -22.91
CA VAL A 22 -7.23 -5.44 -21.78
C VAL A 22 -7.98 -5.31 -20.46
N ARG A 23 -8.96 -4.41 -20.38
CA ARG A 23 -9.74 -4.22 -19.15
C ARG A 23 -10.58 -5.45 -18.83
N GLU A 24 -11.18 -6.08 -19.83
CA GLU A 24 -11.96 -7.30 -19.62
C GLU A 24 -11.08 -8.46 -19.14
N GLU A 25 -9.90 -8.64 -19.75
CA GLU A 25 -8.89 -9.59 -19.30
C GLU A 25 -8.51 -9.38 -17.82
N LEU A 26 -8.17 -8.14 -17.43
CA LEU A 26 -7.82 -7.81 -16.05
C LEU A 26 -8.98 -8.05 -15.07
N ARG A 27 -10.22 -7.74 -15.48
CA ARG A 27 -11.43 -7.97 -14.66
C ARG A 27 -11.77 -9.44 -14.49
N ALA A 28 -11.50 -10.25 -15.52
CA ALA A 28 -11.70 -11.70 -15.48
C ALA A 28 -10.72 -12.37 -14.50
N GLY A 29 -9.53 -11.80 -14.30
CA GLY A 29 -8.55 -12.26 -13.31
C GLY A 29 -8.89 -11.96 -11.85
N LEU A 30 -9.94 -11.17 -11.57
CA LEU A 30 -10.32 -10.82 -10.19
C LEU A 30 -11.23 -11.89 -9.56
N ILE A 31 -11.00 -12.19 -8.29
CA ILE A 31 -11.83 -13.10 -7.51
C ILE A 31 -13.11 -12.37 -7.07
N PRO A 32 -14.31 -12.92 -7.33
CA PRO A 32 -15.55 -12.38 -6.79
C PRO A 32 -15.67 -12.68 -5.29
N LEU A 33 -15.90 -11.63 -4.51
CA LEU A 33 -16.11 -11.69 -3.07
C LEU A 33 -17.52 -11.22 -2.74
N ALA A 34 -18.31 -12.09 -2.10
CA ALA A 34 -19.72 -11.81 -1.81
C ALA A 34 -19.93 -10.66 -0.79
N GLY A 35 -18.88 -10.24 -0.09
CA GLY A 35 -18.99 -9.26 0.99
C GLY A 35 -19.74 -9.82 2.20
N GLY A 36 -20.52 -8.96 2.86
CA GLY A 36 -21.25 -9.27 4.08
C GLY A 36 -20.56 -8.76 5.35
N PHE A 37 -21.03 -9.22 6.50
CA PHE A 37 -20.51 -8.79 7.80
C PHE A 37 -19.21 -9.49 8.17
N PHE A 38 -18.25 -8.72 8.68
CA PHE A 38 -17.06 -9.23 9.34
C PHE A 38 -16.62 -8.37 10.53
N ASP A 39 -15.76 -8.93 11.37
CA ASP A 39 -15.10 -8.24 12.47
C ASP A 39 -13.78 -7.62 11.97
N MET A 40 -13.76 -6.31 11.76
CA MET A 40 -12.57 -5.55 11.36
C MET A 40 -11.76 -5.12 12.58
N GLY A 41 -10.43 -5.17 12.50
CA GLY A 41 -9.50 -4.78 13.55
C GLY A 41 -9.22 -5.85 14.61
N ALA A 42 -8.43 -5.45 15.61
CA ALA A 42 -7.99 -6.25 16.73
C ALA A 42 -8.75 -5.92 18.02
N ARG A 43 -8.79 -6.89 18.95
CA ARG A 43 -9.32 -6.63 20.30
C ARG A 43 -8.45 -5.61 21.04
N GLN A 44 -7.13 -5.72 20.87
CA GLN A 44 -6.15 -4.86 21.48
C GLN A 44 -5.05 -4.62 20.45
N SER A 45 -4.61 -3.37 20.36
CA SER A 45 -3.53 -2.99 19.47
C SER A 45 -2.18 -3.41 20.06
N ARG A 46 -1.27 -3.88 19.19
CA ARG A 46 0.14 -4.10 19.57
C ARG A 46 0.88 -2.78 19.71
N PHE A 47 0.59 -1.83 18.81
CA PHE A 47 1.16 -0.48 18.77
C PHE A 47 0.01 0.52 18.78
N ARG A 48 -0.18 1.24 19.89
CA ARG A 48 -1.38 2.08 20.10
C ARG A 48 -1.60 3.12 18.98
N GLU A 49 -0.52 3.54 18.35
CA GLU A 49 -0.47 4.53 17.28
C GLU A 49 -0.96 3.98 15.92
N ASP A 50 -1.09 2.66 15.79
CA ASP A 50 -1.56 2.00 14.58
C ASP A 50 -3.09 2.11 14.41
N PHE A 51 -3.83 2.39 15.49
CA PHE A 51 -5.30 2.48 15.45
C PHE A 51 -5.95 1.28 14.74
N ASP A 52 -5.45 0.08 14.95
CA ASP A 52 -6.04 -1.18 14.46
C ASP A 52 -7.05 -1.78 15.45
N ALA A 53 -7.26 -1.10 16.59
CA ALA A 53 -8.26 -1.38 17.60
C ALA A 53 -9.15 -0.14 17.84
N PRO A 54 -10.43 -0.29 18.26
CA PRO A 54 -11.06 -1.55 18.64
C PRO A 54 -11.58 -2.34 17.45
N ARG A 55 -11.78 -3.64 17.68
CA ARG A 55 -12.53 -4.50 16.78
C ARG A 55 -13.94 -3.95 16.62
N ARG A 56 -14.43 -3.91 15.38
CA ARG A 56 -15.73 -3.38 15.03
C ARG A 56 -16.38 -4.23 13.94
N ARG A 57 -17.70 -4.29 13.95
CA ARG A 57 -18.48 -4.95 12.91
C ARG A 57 -18.56 -4.03 11.69
N VAL A 58 -18.27 -4.56 10.51
CA VAL A 58 -18.35 -3.86 9.21
C VAL A 58 -19.09 -4.75 8.23
N TRP A 59 -19.93 -4.16 7.40
CA TRP A 59 -20.59 -4.78 6.27
C TRP A 59 -19.97 -4.27 4.98
N LEU A 60 -19.67 -5.17 4.04
CA LEU A 60 -19.19 -4.84 2.70
C LEU A 60 -20.20 -5.29 1.64
N SER A 61 -20.43 -4.43 0.65
CA SER A 61 -21.07 -4.81 -0.61
C SER A 61 -20.19 -5.84 -1.35
N PRO A 62 -20.76 -6.66 -2.25
CA PRO A 62 -19.95 -7.51 -3.11
C PRO A 62 -18.94 -6.70 -3.94
N PHE A 63 -17.75 -7.25 -4.11
CA PHE A 63 -16.66 -6.64 -4.88
C PHE A 63 -15.78 -7.75 -5.49
N ARG A 64 -14.81 -7.39 -6.30
CA ARG A 64 -13.77 -8.30 -6.78
C ARG A 64 -12.39 -7.81 -6.36
N MET A 65 -11.43 -8.72 -6.16
CA MET A 65 -10.05 -8.37 -5.81
C MET A 65 -9.06 -9.29 -6.52
N SER A 66 -7.89 -8.77 -6.89
CA SER A 66 -6.84 -9.60 -7.49
C SER A 66 -6.34 -10.65 -6.47
N PRO A 67 -6.09 -11.89 -6.93
CA PRO A 67 -5.56 -12.96 -6.07
C PRO A 67 -4.20 -12.58 -5.49
N THR A 68 -3.42 -11.82 -6.24
CA THR A 68 -2.03 -11.47 -5.98
C THR A 68 -1.85 -9.96 -5.91
N ALA A 69 -0.70 -9.52 -5.38
CA ALA A 69 -0.19 -8.18 -5.64
C ALA A 69 0.10 -8.00 -7.14
N CYS A 70 0.11 -6.75 -7.60
CA CYS A 70 0.51 -6.41 -8.96
C CYS A 70 1.97 -6.83 -9.19
N THR A 71 2.20 -7.58 -10.26
CA THR A 71 3.51 -8.11 -10.62
C THR A 71 4.35 -7.11 -11.40
N ASN A 72 5.66 -7.36 -11.48
CA ASN A 72 6.55 -6.60 -12.36
C ASN A 72 6.10 -6.69 -13.84
N ALA A 73 5.65 -7.85 -14.31
CA ALA A 73 5.15 -8.02 -15.68
C ALA A 73 3.88 -7.19 -15.96
N GLU A 74 2.91 -7.21 -15.04
CA GLU A 74 1.69 -6.41 -15.15
C GLU A 74 2.01 -4.91 -15.15
N PHE A 75 2.89 -4.47 -14.24
CA PHE A 75 3.29 -3.06 -14.17
C PHE A 75 4.11 -2.63 -15.39
N ALA A 76 4.99 -3.48 -15.90
CA ALA A 76 5.74 -3.22 -17.13
C ALA A 76 4.82 -3.06 -18.35
N ARG A 77 3.76 -3.87 -18.45
CA ARG A 77 2.72 -3.72 -19.49
C ARG A 77 2.02 -2.36 -19.40
N PHE A 78 1.69 -1.93 -18.18
CA PHE A 78 1.13 -0.59 -17.94
C PHE A 78 2.09 0.52 -18.39
N VAL A 79 3.36 0.47 -17.97
CA VAL A 79 4.37 1.47 -18.33
C VAL A 79 4.59 1.50 -19.84
N ALA A 80 4.71 0.34 -20.49
CA ALA A 80 4.88 0.25 -21.95
C ALA A 80 3.68 0.84 -22.71
N ALA A 81 2.46 0.63 -22.22
CA ALA A 81 1.25 1.12 -22.87
C ALA A 81 1.02 2.64 -22.72
N THR A 82 1.62 3.26 -21.70
CA THR A 82 1.27 4.63 -21.28
C THR A 82 2.45 5.61 -21.29
N GLY A 83 3.68 5.10 -21.30
CA GLY A 83 4.89 5.91 -21.07
C GLY A 83 4.97 6.49 -19.66
N TYR A 84 4.21 5.93 -18.70
CA TYR A 84 4.18 6.45 -17.32
C TYR A 84 5.55 6.34 -16.66
N ARG A 85 5.96 7.41 -15.98
CA ARG A 85 7.14 7.45 -15.12
C ARG A 85 6.68 7.55 -13.67
N THR A 86 7.16 6.64 -12.83
CA THR A 86 6.78 6.64 -11.41
C THR A 86 7.32 7.85 -10.67
N VAL A 87 6.75 8.14 -9.51
CA VAL A 87 7.26 9.20 -8.63
C VAL A 87 8.74 8.99 -8.29
N ALA A 88 9.17 7.75 -8.03
CA ALA A 88 10.58 7.43 -7.79
C ALA A 88 11.48 7.79 -8.99
N GLU A 89 11.02 7.57 -10.22
CA GLU A 89 11.76 7.95 -11.42
C GLU A 89 11.79 9.47 -11.62
N VAL A 90 10.69 10.17 -11.30
CA VAL A 90 10.60 11.63 -11.39
C VAL A 90 11.50 12.31 -10.35
N GLU A 91 11.51 11.80 -9.13
CA GLU A 91 12.37 12.30 -8.05
C GLU A 91 13.83 11.82 -8.20
N GLY A 92 14.04 10.72 -8.92
CA GLY A 92 15.35 10.19 -9.27
C GLY A 92 15.96 9.28 -8.21
N TRP A 93 15.18 8.81 -7.23
CA TRP A 93 15.67 7.96 -6.15
C TRP A 93 14.53 7.22 -5.42
N SER A 94 14.89 6.19 -4.67
CA SER A 94 14.00 5.53 -3.71
C SER A 94 14.81 4.92 -2.55
N TYR A 95 14.13 4.39 -1.53
CA TYR A 95 14.77 3.71 -0.40
C TYR A 95 14.95 2.21 -0.66
N VAL A 96 16.18 1.73 -0.52
CA VAL A 96 16.59 0.32 -0.66
C VAL A 96 17.09 -0.22 0.67
N PHE A 97 16.78 -1.47 0.98
CA PHE A 97 17.27 -2.11 2.20
C PHE A 97 18.75 -2.46 2.09
N HIS A 98 19.54 -2.13 3.11
CA HIS A 98 21.01 -2.15 3.03
C HIS A 98 21.64 -3.51 2.69
N LEU A 99 21.02 -4.64 3.08
CA LEU A 99 21.54 -5.97 2.71
C LEU A 99 21.27 -6.36 1.26
N LEU A 100 20.48 -5.58 0.52
CA LEU A 100 20.24 -5.78 -0.92
C LEU A 100 21.21 -4.97 -1.79
N LEU A 101 22.17 -4.29 -1.16
CA LEU A 101 23.19 -3.49 -1.83
C LEU A 101 24.55 -4.18 -1.66
N ASP A 102 25.31 -4.29 -2.75
CA ASP A 102 26.67 -4.85 -2.71
C ASP A 102 27.60 -4.03 -1.79
N ASP A 103 27.42 -2.70 -1.79
CA ASP A 103 28.19 -1.76 -0.98
C ASP A 103 27.25 -0.66 -0.40
N PRO A 104 26.60 -0.92 0.74
CA PRO A 104 25.67 0.03 1.35
C PRO A 104 26.36 1.30 1.86
N ALA A 105 27.70 1.30 2.02
CA ALA A 105 28.46 2.47 2.47
C ALA A 105 28.48 3.59 1.42
N ARG A 106 28.29 3.27 0.13
CA ARG A 106 28.13 4.26 -0.95
C ARG A 106 26.88 5.12 -0.82
N PHE A 107 25.91 4.67 -0.04
CA PHE A 107 24.62 5.34 0.15
C PHE A 107 24.44 5.74 1.62
N PRO A 108 25.19 6.72 2.14
CA PRO A 108 25.23 7.03 3.58
C PRO A 108 23.94 7.66 4.11
N LYS A 109 23.04 8.11 3.23
CA LYS A 109 21.79 8.77 3.60
C LYS A 109 20.72 7.74 3.98
N SER A 110 20.18 7.89 5.18
CA SER A 110 19.13 7.04 5.74
C SER A 110 18.03 7.89 6.37
N PRO A 111 16.80 7.38 6.45
CA PRO A 111 15.74 8.05 7.18
C PRO A 111 16.05 8.05 8.69
N PRO A 112 15.58 9.06 9.46
CA PRO A 112 15.82 9.12 10.90
C PRO A 112 15.34 7.86 11.63
N GLY A 113 16.20 7.27 12.46
CA GLY A 113 15.89 6.07 13.24
C GLY A 113 15.81 4.76 12.44
N LEU A 114 16.08 4.80 11.13
CA LEU A 114 15.96 3.67 10.21
C LEU A 114 17.26 3.43 9.41
N PRO A 115 18.42 3.21 10.07
CA PRO A 115 19.73 3.20 9.41
C PRO A 115 19.92 2.06 8.38
N TRP A 116 19.06 1.05 8.40
CA TRP A 116 19.05 -0.06 7.44
C TRP A 116 18.39 0.27 6.10
N TRP A 117 17.76 1.44 5.98
CA TRP A 117 17.27 1.95 4.70
C TRP A 117 18.27 2.95 4.13
N ARG A 118 18.59 2.81 2.84
CA ARG A 118 19.51 3.68 2.12
C ARG A 118 18.78 4.42 1.01
N LYS A 119 18.96 5.74 0.94
CA LYS A 119 18.52 6.54 -0.22
C LYS A 119 19.44 6.22 -1.39
N VAL A 120 18.92 5.54 -2.41
CA VAL A 120 19.67 5.12 -3.58
C VAL A 120 19.17 5.91 -4.79
N ASP A 121 20.06 6.70 -5.38
CA ASP A 121 19.77 7.45 -6.59
C ASP A 121 19.64 6.46 -7.77
N GLY A 122 18.58 6.60 -8.56
CA GLY A 122 18.21 5.69 -9.65
C GLY A 122 17.47 4.41 -9.22
N ALA A 123 17.24 4.17 -7.92
CA ALA A 123 16.38 3.07 -7.50
C ALA A 123 14.91 3.36 -7.85
N CYS A 124 14.29 2.44 -8.57
CA CYS A 124 12.89 2.52 -9.00
C CYS A 124 12.34 1.12 -9.28
N TRP A 125 11.10 1.02 -9.77
CA TRP A 125 10.43 -0.27 -9.99
C TRP A 125 11.19 -1.18 -10.98
N SER A 126 11.85 -0.62 -11.99
CA SER A 126 12.59 -1.36 -13.01
C SER A 126 14.05 -1.61 -12.63
N ALA A 127 14.56 -0.96 -11.58
CA ALA A 127 15.89 -1.15 -11.00
C ALA A 127 15.80 -1.13 -9.45
N PRO A 128 15.22 -2.17 -8.82
CA PRO A 128 14.82 -2.12 -7.40
C PRO A 128 16.00 -1.93 -6.43
N GLU A 129 17.18 -2.45 -6.76
CA GLU A 129 18.38 -2.28 -5.93
C GLU A 129 19.26 -1.11 -6.39
N GLY A 130 18.79 -0.29 -7.35
CA GLY A 130 19.52 0.82 -7.95
C GLY A 130 20.13 0.50 -9.31
N PRO A 131 20.87 1.45 -9.92
CA PRO A 131 21.43 1.31 -11.26
C PRO A 131 22.26 0.02 -11.42
N GLY A 132 21.97 -0.75 -12.47
CA GLY A 132 22.60 -2.04 -12.75
C GLY A 132 21.79 -3.25 -12.25
N SER A 133 20.84 -3.05 -11.35
CA SER A 133 19.81 -4.06 -11.04
C SER A 133 18.68 -4.06 -12.08
N GLY A 134 17.81 -5.06 -12.03
CA GLY A 134 16.68 -5.18 -12.94
C GLY A 134 15.65 -6.21 -12.50
N THR A 135 14.51 -6.27 -13.19
CA THR A 135 13.40 -7.20 -12.87
C THR A 135 13.44 -8.50 -13.67
N ALA A 136 14.49 -8.74 -14.45
CA ALA A 136 14.68 -9.99 -15.19
C ALA A 136 14.74 -11.20 -14.24
N GLY A 137 13.95 -12.23 -14.51
CA GLY A 137 13.79 -13.39 -13.62
C GLY A 137 12.95 -13.11 -12.37
N ARG A 138 12.35 -11.92 -12.27
CA ARG A 138 11.43 -11.47 -11.21
C ARG A 138 10.12 -10.95 -11.80
N GLU A 139 9.73 -11.42 -12.97
CA GLU A 139 8.54 -10.97 -13.70
C GLU A 139 7.25 -11.21 -12.89
N ASP A 140 7.21 -12.32 -12.14
CA ASP A 140 6.11 -12.73 -11.27
C ASP A 140 6.30 -12.32 -9.79
N HIS A 141 7.32 -11.53 -9.47
CA HIS A 141 7.45 -10.89 -8.16
C HIS A 141 6.58 -9.63 -8.09
N PRO A 142 6.17 -9.19 -6.88
CA PRO A 142 5.41 -7.95 -6.73
C PRO A 142 6.24 -6.76 -7.18
N VAL A 143 5.62 -5.83 -7.90
CA VAL A 143 6.24 -4.54 -8.19
C VAL A 143 6.45 -3.75 -6.89
N VAL A 144 7.64 -3.16 -6.75
CA VAL A 144 8.05 -2.34 -5.61
C VAL A 144 8.57 -0.97 -6.06
N HIS A 145 8.94 -0.10 -5.13
CA HIS A 145 9.27 1.32 -5.41
C HIS A 145 8.14 2.08 -6.11
N VAL A 146 6.90 1.67 -5.83
CA VAL A 146 5.69 2.34 -6.28
C VAL A 146 5.03 3.03 -5.08
N CYS A 147 4.78 4.33 -5.22
CA CYS A 147 4.03 5.08 -4.22
C CYS A 147 2.52 4.91 -4.45
N TRP A 148 1.71 5.56 -3.61
CA TRP A 148 0.25 5.47 -3.71
C TRP A 148 -0.27 6.07 -5.03
N PHE A 149 0.37 7.12 -5.55
CA PHE A 149 0.00 7.73 -6.83
C PHE A 149 0.29 6.82 -8.02
N ASP A 150 1.41 6.09 -8.00
CA ASP A 150 1.76 5.12 -9.05
C ASP A 150 0.75 3.98 -9.10
N ALA A 151 0.33 3.49 -7.93
CA ALA A 151 -0.71 2.48 -7.81
C ALA A 151 -2.08 2.98 -8.31
N LEU A 152 -2.42 4.24 -8.03
CA LEU A 152 -3.62 4.89 -8.58
C LEU A 152 -3.54 5.05 -10.10
N ALA A 153 -2.37 5.37 -10.65
CA ALA A 153 -2.13 5.50 -12.09
C ALA A 153 -2.38 4.17 -12.82
N TYR A 154 -1.83 3.08 -12.27
CA TYR A 154 -2.10 1.72 -12.75
C TYR A 154 -3.61 1.40 -12.72
N CYS A 155 -4.27 1.68 -11.60
CA CYS A 155 -5.72 1.45 -11.48
C CYS A 155 -6.53 2.25 -12.50
N THR A 156 -6.13 3.50 -12.76
CA THR A 156 -6.78 4.39 -13.75
C THR A 156 -6.65 3.82 -15.15
N TRP A 157 -5.45 3.37 -15.53
CA TRP A 157 -5.22 2.66 -16.80
C TRP A 157 -6.05 1.38 -16.89
N ALA A 158 -6.01 0.54 -15.86
CA ALA A 158 -6.68 -0.76 -15.82
C ALA A 158 -8.23 -0.65 -15.78
N GLY A 159 -8.78 0.53 -15.45
CA GLY A 159 -10.21 0.68 -15.16
C GLY A 159 -10.63 -0.10 -13.91
N LEU A 160 -9.74 -0.18 -12.92
CA LEU A 160 -9.90 -0.81 -11.62
C LEU A 160 -9.71 0.26 -10.51
N ASP A 161 -9.66 -0.15 -9.25
CA ASP A 161 -9.32 0.72 -8.13
C ASP A 161 -8.40 0.03 -7.11
N LEU A 162 -7.76 0.81 -6.24
CA LEU A 162 -7.21 0.29 -4.99
C LEU A 162 -8.36 -0.17 -4.07
N PRO A 163 -8.18 -1.27 -3.31
CA PRO A 163 -9.17 -1.68 -2.33
C PRO A 163 -9.29 -0.66 -1.21
N THR A 164 -10.48 -0.53 -0.62
CA THR A 164 -10.57 0.10 0.70
C THR A 164 -9.83 -0.74 1.73
N GLU A 165 -9.41 -0.12 2.83
CA GLU A 165 -8.78 -0.82 3.94
C GLU A 165 -9.67 -1.96 4.48
N ALA A 166 -10.99 -1.73 4.51
CA ALA A 166 -11.95 -2.73 4.95
C ALA A 166 -12.09 -3.88 3.95
N GLN A 167 -12.13 -3.59 2.65
CA GLN A 167 -12.12 -4.63 1.60
C GLN A 167 -10.87 -5.49 1.67
N TRP A 168 -9.71 -4.84 1.84
CA TRP A 168 -8.43 -5.52 1.98
C TRP A 168 -8.43 -6.46 3.18
N GLU A 169 -8.84 -5.98 4.36
CA GLU A 169 -8.85 -6.82 5.58
C GLU A 169 -9.87 -7.96 5.49
N PHE A 170 -11.06 -7.70 4.95
CA PHE A 170 -12.06 -8.73 4.70
C PHE A 170 -11.50 -9.86 3.82
N ALA A 171 -10.87 -9.48 2.71
CA ALA A 171 -10.32 -10.41 1.76
C ALA A 171 -9.13 -11.19 2.36
N ALA A 172 -8.22 -10.51 3.08
CA ALA A 172 -7.08 -11.11 3.76
C ALA A 172 -7.50 -12.12 4.84
N ARG A 173 -8.61 -11.87 5.54
CA ARG A 173 -9.14 -12.80 6.56
C ARG A 173 -9.61 -14.14 5.98
N GLY A 174 -9.90 -14.24 4.69
CA GLY A 174 -10.25 -15.51 4.04
C GLY A 174 -11.44 -16.22 4.70
N GLY A 175 -12.44 -15.46 5.15
CA GLY A 175 -13.62 -15.99 5.86
C GLY A 175 -13.38 -16.43 7.31
N LEU A 176 -12.16 -16.30 7.85
CA LEU A 176 -11.88 -16.61 9.25
C LEU A 176 -12.17 -15.43 10.17
N ALA A 177 -13.05 -15.65 11.15
CA ALA A 177 -13.32 -14.67 12.19
C ALA A 177 -12.21 -14.63 13.24
N ARG A 178 -11.73 -13.42 13.56
CA ARG A 178 -10.93 -13.13 14.77
C ARG A 178 -9.60 -13.90 14.85
N LYS A 179 -9.01 -14.24 13.71
CA LYS A 179 -7.68 -14.85 13.59
C LYS A 179 -6.60 -13.80 13.32
N LYS A 180 -5.35 -14.13 13.69
CA LYS A 180 -4.16 -13.29 13.43
C LYS A 180 -3.70 -13.36 11.98
N PHE A 181 -3.80 -14.54 11.39
CA PHE A 181 -3.36 -14.86 10.03
C PHE A 181 -4.53 -15.38 9.18
N PRO A 182 -4.42 -15.35 7.84
CA PRO A 182 -5.42 -15.91 6.92
C PRO A 182 -5.67 -17.41 7.12
N TRP A 183 -4.72 -18.12 7.76
CA TRP A 183 -4.79 -19.56 8.05
C TRP A 183 -5.02 -19.89 9.53
N GLY A 184 -5.07 -18.91 10.43
CA GLY A 184 -5.28 -19.17 11.86
C GLY A 184 -4.47 -18.27 12.80
N ASN A 185 -4.04 -18.81 13.94
CA ASN A 185 -3.33 -18.06 14.98
C ASN A 185 -1.85 -18.43 15.13
N THR A 186 -1.41 -19.50 14.47
CA THR A 186 -0.02 -19.94 14.47
C THR A 186 0.68 -19.38 13.25
N MET A 187 1.82 -18.71 13.45
CA MET A 187 2.60 -18.08 12.37
C MET A 187 3.03 -19.11 11.32
N SER A 188 3.61 -20.23 11.77
CA SER A 188 4.07 -21.35 10.94
C SER A 188 3.15 -22.56 11.11
N PRO A 189 2.05 -22.68 10.34
CA PRO A 189 1.13 -23.80 10.46
C PRO A 189 1.86 -25.12 10.13
N LYS A 190 1.73 -26.12 11.02
CA LYS A 190 2.46 -27.41 10.95
C LYS A 190 3.99 -27.25 10.89
N GLY A 191 4.52 -26.18 11.47
CA GLY A 191 5.97 -25.91 11.48
C GLY A 191 6.55 -25.49 10.14
N ARG A 192 5.72 -25.15 9.14
CA ARG A 192 6.16 -24.69 7.82
C ARG A 192 5.94 -23.18 7.67
N PRO A 193 6.87 -22.45 7.02
CA PRO A 193 6.63 -21.08 6.60
C PRO A 193 5.36 -20.95 5.76
N ALA A 194 4.56 -19.91 6.01
CA ALA A 194 3.31 -19.63 5.30
C ALA A 194 3.23 -18.19 4.76
N MET A 195 4.29 -17.41 4.95
CA MET A 195 4.47 -16.06 4.42
C MET A 195 5.96 -15.75 4.37
N ASN A 196 6.31 -14.82 3.50
CA ASN A 196 7.64 -14.24 3.40
C ASN A 196 7.79 -13.08 4.42
N THR A 197 8.63 -13.27 5.43
CA THR A 197 8.93 -12.29 6.50
C THR A 197 10.41 -12.43 6.90
N TRP A 198 10.89 -11.71 7.90
CA TRP A 198 12.28 -11.86 8.34
C TRP A 198 12.44 -13.03 9.30
N GLN A 199 13.51 -13.82 9.15
CA GLN A 199 14.00 -14.76 10.18
C GLN A 199 15.47 -14.47 10.51
N GLY A 200 15.88 -14.72 11.75
CA GLY A 200 17.22 -14.36 12.24
C GLY A 200 17.26 -13.02 12.98
N ARG A 201 18.37 -12.27 12.84
CA ARG A 201 18.63 -11.07 13.64
C ARG A 201 18.51 -9.80 12.80
N PHE A 202 17.31 -9.23 12.80
CA PHE A 202 17.06 -7.94 12.15
C PHE A 202 17.92 -6.80 12.76
N PRO A 203 18.48 -5.88 11.96
CA PRO A 203 18.47 -5.79 10.49
C PRO A 203 19.72 -6.41 9.82
N VAL A 204 20.51 -7.21 10.52
CA VAL A 204 21.89 -7.55 10.10
C VAL A 204 22.03 -8.94 9.51
N GLU A 205 21.12 -9.86 9.80
CA GLU A 205 21.17 -11.23 9.32
C GLU A 205 19.75 -11.76 9.07
N ASN A 206 19.47 -12.12 7.81
CA ASN A 206 18.26 -12.83 7.42
C ASN A 206 18.62 -14.28 7.06
N THR A 207 18.08 -15.26 7.79
CA THR A 207 18.37 -16.68 7.55
C THR A 207 17.62 -17.25 6.35
N ALA A 208 16.64 -16.52 5.80
CA ALA A 208 15.79 -16.94 4.68
C ALA A 208 15.19 -18.34 4.89
N GLU A 209 14.78 -18.65 6.12
CA GLU A 209 14.15 -19.93 6.47
C GLU A 209 12.83 -20.14 5.73
N ASP A 210 12.16 -19.06 5.32
CA ASP A 210 10.98 -19.10 4.45
C ASP A 210 11.30 -19.26 2.95
N GLY A 211 12.58 -19.26 2.59
CA GLY A 211 13.09 -19.42 1.23
C GLY A 211 13.45 -18.11 0.53
N PHE A 212 13.22 -16.93 1.14
CA PHE A 212 13.39 -15.64 0.46
C PHE A 212 14.10 -14.59 1.32
N LEU A 213 15.15 -13.96 0.77
CA LEU A 213 15.82 -12.81 1.40
C LEU A 213 15.08 -11.48 1.16
N ALA A 214 14.45 -11.35 0.00
CA ALA A 214 13.77 -10.16 -0.48
C ALA A 214 12.32 -10.52 -0.85
N THR A 215 11.77 -9.97 -1.94
CA THR A 215 10.44 -10.38 -2.41
C THR A 215 10.42 -11.85 -2.85
N ALA A 216 9.25 -12.47 -2.73
CA ALA A 216 8.93 -13.78 -3.27
C ALA A 216 7.96 -13.62 -4.46
N PRO A 217 7.87 -14.62 -5.38
CA PRO A 217 6.82 -14.66 -6.39
C PRO A 217 5.44 -14.42 -5.78
N VAL A 218 4.56 -13.69 -6.46
CA VAL A 218 3.29 -13.25 -5.89
C VAL A 218 2.35 -14.40 -5.51
N ALA A 219 2.53 -15.57 -6.11
CA ALA A 219 1.79 -16.80 -5.83
C ALA A 219 2.57 -17.79 -4.93
N ALA A 220 3.67 -17.36 -4.30
CA ALA A 220 4.35 -18.16 -3.28
C ALA A 220 3.43 -18.42 -2.07
N PHE A 221 3.68 -19.55 -1.38
CA PHE A 221 2.87 -20.05 -0.27
C PHE A 221 1.42 -20.40 -0.64
N ALA A 222 0.66 -20.92 0.31
CA ALA A 222 -0.73 -21.29 0.09
C ALA A 222 -1.64 -20.05 0.07
N PRO A 223 -2.64 -19.99 -0.82
CA PRO A 223 -3.65 -18.93 -0.74
C PRO A 223 -4.55 -19.12 0.48
N ASN A 224 -5.20 -18.05 0.90
CA ASN A 224 -6.29 -18.15 1.87
C ASN A 224 -7.56 -18.77 1.25
N ARG A 225 -8.62 -18.98 2.04
CA ARG A 225 -9.85 -19.65 1.55
C ARG A 225 -10.60 -18.89 0.46
N PHE A 226 -10.31 -17.61 0.27
CA PHE A 226 -10.86 -16.83 -0.84
C PHE A 226 -9.98 -16.89 -2.08
N GLY A 227 -8.78 -17.48 -2.02
CA GLY A 227 -7.86 -17.55 -3.16
C GLY A 227 -6.82 -16.43 -3.19
N LEU A 228 -6.70 -15.63 -2.13
CA LEU A 228 -5.70 -14.56 -2.07
C LEU A 228 -4.37 -15.07 -1.53
N TYR A 229 -3.30 -14.70 -2.21
CA TYR A 229 -1.91 -15.00 -1.86
C TYR A 229 -1.26 -13.81 -1.16
N ASN A 230 -0.32 -14.11 -0.26
CA ASN A 230 0.63 -13.15 0.30
C ASN A 230 0.01 -11.87 0.88
N THR A 231 -1.20 -11.94 1.47
CA THR A 231 -1.79 -10.80 2.20
C THR A 231 -1.11 -10.56 3.54
N CYS A 232 -0.22 -11.45 3.98
CA CYS A 232 0.64 -11.27 5.14
C CYS A 232 2.08 -11.48 4.68
N GLY A 233 2.97 -10.51 4.94
CA GLY A 233 4.36 -10.56 4.47
C GLY A 233 4.53 -10.17 3.00
N ASN A 234 5.66 -10.58 2.40
CA ASN A 234 6.13 -10.23 1.07
C ASN A 234 6.30 -8.71 0.87
N VAL A 235 5.25 -7.97 0.51
CA VAL A 235 5.31 -6.50 0.38
C VAL A 235 4.16 -5.84 1.12
N TRP A 236 4.41 -4.64 1.64
CA TRP A 236 3.32 -3.77 2.09
C TRP A 236 2.40 -3.46 0.91
N GLU A 237 1.11 -3.36 1.17
CA GLU A 237 0.14 -3.07 0.11
C GLU A 237 -0.63 -1.79 0.39
N TRP A 238 -0.59 -0.86 -0.56
CA TRP A 238 -1.37 0.37 -0.51
C TRP A 238 -2.88 0.10 -0.53
N ALA A 239 -3.62 0.82 0.33
CA ALA A 239 -5.07 0.89 0.28
C ALA A 239 -5.54 2.28 -0.15
N ARG A 240 -6.80 2.39 -0.57
CA ARG A 240 -7.42 3.66 -1.00
C ARG A 240 -7.48 4.69 0.13
N ASP A 241 -7.65 4.24 1.36
CA ASP A 241 -8.01 5.05 2.52
C ASP A 241 -6.90 6.01 2.95
N LEU A 242 -7.31 7.19 3.41
CA LEU A 242 -6.45 8.07 4.21
C LEU A 242 -6.23 7.44 5.58
N TYR A 243 -5.04 7.67 6.15
CA TYR A 243 -4.75 7.25 7.51
C TYR A 243 -5.04 8.38 8.50
N ALA A 244 -5.94 8.13 9.44
CA ALA A 244 -6.18 9.01 10.58
C ALA A 244 -6.57 8.19 11.83
N PRO A 245 -6.48 8.80 13.03
CA PRO A 245 -7.08 8.26 14.23
C PRO A 245 -8.57 7.97 14.03
N HIS A 246 -9.09 7.03 14.80
CA HIS A 246 -10.53 6.79 14.85
C HIS A 246 -11.28 8.02 15.38
N PRO A 247 -12.53 8.25 14.93
CA PRO A 247 -13.32 9.38 15.40
C PRO A 247 -13.46 9.32 16.93
N PRO A 248 -13.21 10.43 17.65
CA PRO A 248 -13.28 10.44 19.12
C PRO A 248 -14.71 10.30 19.64
N LYS A 249 -15.71 10.65 18.82
CA LYS A 249 -17.15 10.55 19.10
C LYS A 249 -17.89 10.05 17.87
N GLY A 250 -18.93 9.23 18.09
CA GLY A 250 -19.79 8.68 17.04
C GLY A 250 -19.39 7.28 16.57
N PRO A 251 -20.32 6.53 15.95
CA PRO A 251 -20.05 5.18 15.50
C PRO A 251 -19.13 5.18 14.28
N PHE A 252 -18.35 4.11 14.12
CA PHE A 252 -17.71 3.81 12.85
C PHE A 252 -18.77 3.61 11.76
N PRO A 253 -18.51 4.02 10.51
CA PRO A 253 -19.39 3.67 9.40
C PRO A 253 -19.54 2.15 9.32
N LEU A 254 -20.78 1.67 9.40
CA LEU A 254 -21.09 0.24 9.42
C LEU A 254 -20.97 -0.39 8.04
N ARG A 255 -21.31 0.35 6.98
CA ARG A 255 -21.45 -0.15 5.61
C ARG A 255 -20.43 0.53 4.72
N ASP A 256 -19.65 -0.28 3.98
CA ASP A 256 -18.69 0.14 2.97
C ASP A 256 -17.80 1.32 3.43
N PRO A 257 -17.12 1.22 4.59
CA PRO A 257 -16.27 2.30 5.07
C PRO A 257 -15.13 2.58 4.08
N SER A 258 -14.95 3.87 3.76
CA SER A 258 -13.93 4.36 2.83
C SER A 258 -12.87 5.22 3.51
N GLY A 259 -12.72 5.05 4.83
CA GLY A 259 -11.77 5.81 5.64
C GLY A 259 -12.21 7.25 5.94
N PRO A 260 -11.34 8.02 6.61
CA PRO A 260 -11.60 9.42 6.95
C PRO A 260 -11.54 10.32 5.70
N LEU A 261 -12.25 11.46 5.76
CA LEU A 261 -12.26 12.45 4.68
C LEU A 261 -11.02 13.36 4.65
N GLN A 262 -10.25 13.38 5.73
CA GLN A 262 -9.06 14.22 5.90
C GLN A 262 -7.91 13.41 6.51
N GLY A 263 -6.69 13.72 6.09
CA GLY A 263 -5.46 13.04 6.48
C GLY A 263 -4.33 13.37 5.51
N GLY A 264 -3.08 13.23 5.96
CA GLY A 264 -1.89 13.48 5.14
C GLY A 264 -1.29 12.21 4.53
N ALA A 265 -1.42 11.07 5.23
CA ALA A 265 -0.84 9.80 4.84
C ALA A 265 -1.90 8.83 4.30
N ARG A 266 -1.46 7.78 3.59
CA ARG A 266 -2.32 6.69 3.10
C ARG A 266 -2.06 5.41 3.87
N VAL A 267 -3.08 4.56 3.95
CA VAL A 267 -2.99 3.27 4.64
C VAL A 267 -2.13 2.29 3.84
N GLN A 268 -1.28 1.54 4.55
CA GLN A 268 -0.63 0.32 4.08
C GLN A 268 -0.99 -0.87 4.97
N ARG A 269 -1.12 -2.05 4.37
CA ARG A 269 -1.55 -3.29 5.02
C ARG A 269 -0.60 -4.45 4.72
N GLY A 270 -0.63 -5.49 5.55
CA GLY A 270 -0.02 -6.80 5.26
C GLY A 270 1.38 -7.06 5.83
N GLY A 271 2.19 -6.03 6.06
CA GLY A 271 3.60 -6.24 6.40
C GLY A 271 4.44 -6.53 5.16
N SER A 272 5.71 -6.90 5.33
CA SER A 272 6.63 -7.19 4.22
C SER A 272 7.66 -8.25 4.60
N TYR A 273 8.52 -8.64 3.66
CA TYR A 273 9.68 -9.52 3.90
C TYR A 273 10.65 -8.99 4.98
N LEU A 274 10.58 -7.69 5.31
CA LEU A 274 11.39 -7.08 6.39
C LEU A 274 10.73 -7.10 7.77
N CYS A 275 9.48 -7.57 7.88
CA CYS A 275 8.78 -7.58 9.17
C CYS A 275 9.33 -8.67 10.09
N HIS A 276 9.68 -8.29 11.31
CA HIS A 276 10.19 -9.18 12.36
C HIS A 276 9.58 -8.81 13.72
N VAL A 277 9.31 -9.78 14.58
CA VAL A 277 8.68 -9.57 15.90
C VAL A 277 9.46 -8.60 16.80
N SER A 278 10.79 -8.50 16.63
CA SER A 278 11.63 -7.63 17.46
C SER A 278 11.42 -6.13 17.22
N TYR A 279 10.82 -5.75 16.09
CA TYR A 279 10.72 -4.37 15.66
C TYR A 279 9.41 -4.04 14.92
N CYS A 280 9.00 -4.88 13.98
CA CYS A 280 7.82 -4.68 13.13
C CYS A 280 6.94 -5.93 13.09
N ASP A 281 6.15 -6.12 14.16
CA ASP A 281 5.14 -7.19 14.29
C ASP A 281 3.82 -6.79 13.59
N ARG A 282 3.91 -6.39 12.32
CA ARG A 282 2.77 -5.87 11.51
C ARG A 282 2.36 -6.77 10.34
N TYR A 283 2.76 -8.04 10.35
CA TYR A 283 2.36 -9.05 9.36
C TYR A 283 1.01 -9.74 9.69
N HIS A 284 0.22 -9.22 10.64
CA HIS A 284 -1.10 -9.78 10.98
C HIS A 284 -2.18 -9.19 10.07
N VAL A 285 -3.27 -9.92 9.82
CA VAL A 285 -4.37 -9.47 8.93
C VAL A 285 -4.99 -8.14 9.37
N HIS A 286 -5.02 -7.86 10.67
CA HIS A 286 -5.57 -6.62 11.22
C HIS A 286 -4.56 -5.48 11.26
N SER A 287 -3.26 -5.77 11.13
CA SER A 287 -2.22 -4.76 11.24
C SER A 287 -2.33 -3.76 10.11
N ARG A 288 -2.08 -2.51 10.46
CA ARG A 288 -2.09 -1.38 9.54
C ARG A 288 -0.93 -0.46 9.87
N THR A 289 -0.43 0.22 8.85
CA THR A 289 0.50 1.32 9.00
C THR A 289 0.16 2.40 7.99
N ARG A 290 1.04 3.39 7.86
CA ARG A 290 0.87 4.49 6.92
C ARG A 290 2.20 4.93 6.35
N ASN A 291 2.13 5.55 5.20
CA ASN A 291 3.25 6.31 4.68
C ASN A 291 2.72 7.53 3.89
N ASP A 292 3.58 8.51 3.65
CA ASP A 292 3.24 9.66 2.81
C ASP A 292 2.94 9.15 1.38
N PRO A 293 1.92 9.68 0.68
CA PRO A 293 1.40 9.07 -0.55
C PRO A 293 2.38 9.08 -1.74
N ASP A 294 3.41 9.92 -1.69
CA ASP A 294 4.52 10.02 -2.63
C ASP A 294 5.73 9.16 -2.23
N SER A 295 5.75 8.56 -1.04
CA SER A 295 6.84 7.71 -0.60
C SER A 295 6.85 6.36 -1.33
N SER A 296 8.04 5.90 -1.70
CA SER A 296 8.29 4.60 -2.33
C SER A 296 9.44 3.87 -1.63
N THR A 297 9.34 2.54 -1.53
CA THR A 297 10.37 1.68 -0.91
C THR A 297 10.43 0.32 -1.61
N GLY A 298 11.56 -0.38 -1.47
CA GLY A 298 11.77 -1.72 -2.05
C GLY A 298 10.94 -2.85 -1.41
N ASN A 299 10.09 -2.52 -0.44
CA ASN A 299 9.22 -3.48 0.25
C ASN A 299 7.74 -3.08 0.24
N ALA A 300 7.34 -2.15 -0.63
CA ALA A 300 5.96 -1.67 -0.76
C ALA A 300 5.48 -1.75 -2.21
N GLY A 301 4.33 -2.40 -2.39
CA GLY A 301 3.60 -2.55 -3.64
C GLY A 301 2.10 -2.31 -3.43
N PHE A 302 1.27 -2.96 -4.24
CA PHE A 302 -0.19 -2.86 -4.13
C PHE A 302 -0.89 -4.03 -4.82
N ARG A 303 -2.19 -4.17 -4.53
CA ARG A 303 -3.11 -5.03 -5.28
C ARG A 303 -4.36 -4.25 -5.69
N VAL A 304 -5.16 -4.81 -6.60
CA VAL A 304 -6.29 -4.10 -7.20
C VAL A 304 -7.63 -4.73 -6.83
N ALA A 305 -8.67 -3.94 -6.88
CA ALA A 305 -10.05 -4.32 -6.61
C ALA A 305 -11.02 -3.65 -7.57
N LEU A 306 -12.27 -4.11 -7.54
CA LEU A 306 -13.37 -3.58 -8.33
C LEU A 306 -14.69 -3.69 -7.56
N ASP A 307 -15.35 -2.57 -7.30
CA ASP A 307 -16.68 -2.55 -6.69
C ASP A 307 -17.73 -3.06 -7.69
N GLN A 308 -18.71 -3.87 -7.25
CA GLN A 308 -19.86 -4.19 -8.10
C GLN A 308 -20.67 -2.90 -8.39
N GLY A 309 -20.89 -2.58 -9.68
CA GLY A 309 -21.59 -1.36 -10.13
C GLY A 309 -20.66 -0.26 -10.70
N SER A 310 -19.36 -0.52 -10.80
CA SER A 310 -18.36 0.42 -11.33
C SER A 310 -18.39 0.62 -12.85
N ASP A 311 -19.05 -0.26 -13.62
CA ASP A 311 -19.19 -0.11 -15.07
C ASP A 311 -19.95 1.18 -15.47
N GLU A 312 -20.83 1.70 -14.62
CA GLU A 312 -21.50 3.00 -14.83
C GLU A 312 -20.84 4.16 -14.04
N SER A 313 -20.07 3.86 -12.99
CA SER A 313 -19.61 4.85 -12.02
C SER A 313 -18.38 5.64 -12.48
N THR A 314 -17.48 5.03 -13.26
CA THR A 314 -16.26 5.69 -13.78
C THR A 314 -16.62 6.89 -14.68
N ALA A 315 -17.62 6.75 -15.55
CA ALA A 315 -18.13 7.85 -16.38
C ALA A 315 -18.76 8.98 -15.53
N ARG A 316 -19.38 8.63 -14.40
CA ARG A 316 -19.98 9.58 -13.45
C ARG A 316 -18.93 10.27 -12.58
N ARG A 317 -17.81 9.59 -12.28
CA ARG A 317 -16.68 10.06 -11.44
C ARG A 317 -15.89 11.15 -12.16
N THR A 318 -15.59 10.96 -13.45
CA THR A 318 -14.95 11.97 -14.30
C THR A 318 -15.81 13.23 -14.40
N ARG A 319 -17.13 13.07 -14.60
CA ARG A 319 -18.09 14.20 -14.66
C ARG A 319 -18.25 14.95 -13.33
N ARG A 320 -18.27 14.24 -12.19
CA ARG A 320 -18.45 14.85 -10.87
C ARG A 320 -17.21 15.61 -10.38
N MET A 321 -16.01 15.16 -10.75
CA MET A 321 -14.76 15.87 -10.45
C MET A 321 -14.53 17.08 -11.38
N GLN A 322 -14.93 16.99 -12.66
CA GLN A 322 -14.92 18.13 -13.58
C GLN A 322 -15.90 19.24 -13.14
N SER A 323 -17.10 18.89 -12.68
CA SER A 323 -18.07 19.90 -12.22
C SER A 323 -17.68 20.60 -10.90
N THR A 324 -16.91 19.93 -10.03
CA THR A 324 -16.35 20.56 -8.83
C THR A 324 -15.20 21.52 -9.16
N ARG A 325 -14.48 21.29 -10.27
CA ARG A 325 -13.42 22.16 -10.78
C ARG A 325 -13.97 23.46 -11.36
N GLU A 326 -15.08 23.40 -12.11
CA GLU A 326 -15.78 24.60 -12.62
C GLU A 326 -16.39 25.47 -11.52
N ARG A 327 -16.86 24.86 -10.42
CA ARG A 327 -17.32 25.62 -9.25
C ARG A 327 -16.18 26.31 -8.50
N ARG A 328 -15.01 25.68 -8.40
CA ARG A 328 -13.84 26.25 -7.71
C ARG A 328 -13.16 27.39 -8.48
N SER A 329 -13.12 27.32 -9.81
CA SER A 329 -12.57 28.40 -10.64
C SER A 329 -13.42 29.68 -10.61
N ARG A 330 -14.75 29.55 -10.43
CA ARG A 330 -15.66 30.70 -10.26
C ARG A 330 -15.57 31.36 -8.88
N THR A 331 -15.14 30.63 -7.85
CA THR A 331 -15.03 31.17 -6.48
C THR A 331 -13.66 31.79 -6.17
N SER A 332 -12.61 31.47 -6.94
CA SER A 332 -11.26 32.01 -6.70
C SER A 332 -11.03 33.42 -7.26
N SER A 333 -11.98 34.00 -8.00
CA SER A 333 -11.88 35.38 -8.51
C SER A 333 -12.35 36.44 -7.49
N ALA A 334 -12.76 36.03 -6.29
CA ALA A 334 -13.36 36.92 -5.29
C ALA A 334 -12.87 36.62 -3.86
N ALA A 335 -11.58 36.85 -3.58
CA ALA A 335 -11.10 37.24 -2.24
C ALA A 335 -9.57 37.37 -2.23
N SER A 336 -9.06 38.59 -2.06
CA SER A 336 -7.67 38.86 -1.69
C SER A 336 -7.65 39.78 -0.46
N SER A 337 -7.12 39.29 0.66
CA SER A 337 -6.47 40.09 1.71
C SER A 337 -5.69 39.18 2.68
N PRO A 338 -4.55 39.64 3.25
CA PRO A 338 -3.56 38.76 3.89
C PRO A 338 -3.76 38.66 5.41
N SER A 339 -3.39 37.53 6.02
CA SER A 339 -3.27 37.43 7.48
C SER A 339 -1.98 36.75 7.93
N ARG A 340 -1.56 37.19 9.12
CA ARG A 340 -0.22 37.16 9.72
C ARG A 340 0.22 35.78 10.20
N THR A 341 1.53 35.56 10.08
CA THR A 341 2.28 34.43 10.62
C THR A 341 2.49 34.56 12.13
N THR A 342 2.14 33.53 12.90
CA THR A 342 2.68 33.28 14.24
C THR A 342 3.24 31.88 14.30
N SER A 343 4.54 31.79 14.58
CA SER A 343 5.31 30.56 14.73
C SER A 343 5.07 29.95 16.12
N VAL A 344 4.73 28.66 16.17
CA VAL A 344 4.78 27.86 17.39
C VAL A 344 5.72 26.69 17.16
N ASN A 345 6.83 26.67 17.90
CA ASN A 345 7.80 25.59 17.94
C ASN A 345 7.20 24.39 18.69
N ALA A 346 7.09 23.23 18.02
CA ALA A 346 6.78 21.96 18.68
C ALA A 346 8.07 21.15 18.87
N ARG A 347 8.45 20.91 20.13
CA ARG A 347 9.52 19.98 20.52
C ARG A 347 8.99 18.54 20.42
N LEU A 348 9.72 17.67 19.71
CA LEU A 348 9.50 16.22 19.69
C LEU A 348 10.24 15.58 20.86
N ALA A 349 9.51 14.91 21.75
CA ALA A 349 10.07 14.00 22.74
C ALA A 349 10.16 12.60 22.13
N PHE A 350 11.35 12.00 22.17
CA PHE A 350 11.61 10.62 21.77
C PHE A 350 11.38 9.71 22.98
N ASP A 351 10.47 8.73 22.85
CA ASP A 351 10.48 7.53 23.68
C ASP A 351 10.81 6.33 22.79
N GLY A 352 11.93 5.68 23.09
CA GLY A 352 12.69 4.78 22.21
C GLY A 352 12.10 3.39 22.03
N ARG A 353 10.82 3.25 21.64
CA ARG A 353 10.20 1.93 21.41
C ARG A 353 9.41 1.73 20.13
N ASN A 354 9.22 2.76 19.29
CA ASN A 354 8.42 2.64 18.07
C ASN A 354 9.13 3.33 16.90
N VAL A 355 9.64 2.56 15.93
CA VAL A 355 10.10 3.17 14.66
C VAL A 355 8.95 3.14 13.66
N HIS A 356 8.37 4.32 13.44
CA HIS A 356 7.45 4.55 12.33
C HIS A 356 8.24 4.58 11.03
N LEU A 357 7.86 3.74 10.06
CA LEU A 357 8.36 3.75 8.70
C LEU A 357 7.75 4.94 7.93
N THR A 358 8.00 6.15 8.40
CA THR A 358 7.69 7.37 7.64
C THR A 358 8.98 7.84 7.00
N PHE A 359 9.01 7.73 5.68
CA PHE A 359 10.13 8.13 4.85
C PHE A 359 9.88 9.58 4.40
N ARG A 360 10.89 10.44 4.55
CA ARG A 360 10.95 11.76 3.93
C ARG A 360 12.31 11.97 3.31
#